data_AF-A0A955MSS5-F1
#
_entry.id   AF-A0A955MSS5-F1
#
_cell.length_a   1.000
_cell.length_b   1.000
_cell.length_c   1.000
_cell.angle_alpha   90.00
_cell.angle_beta   90.00
_cell.angle_gamma   90.00
#
_symmetry.space_group_name_H-M   'P 1'
#
loop_
_entity.id
_entity.type
_entity.pdbx_description
1 polymer ?
#
loop_
_entity_poly.entity_id
_entity_poly.type
_entity_poly.pdbx_seq_one_letter_code
_entity_poly.pdbx_strand_id
1 'polypeptide(L)'
;WTKRFYDLPGMNVPMTADLENSQIGGWHQYTHSGTTACWLAHHFYLHWRYSMDRDFLKDRLYPYISEIAIFLESLMVEDKEGHLTLELSSSPEIHDNKLEAWFKTITNYDLALIRWTFEKSAELATELGIDDEAERWLAIHKRLPEIAVSEEGFLLVSQDQALEHSHRHHSHLMAYHPLGLINWENGEKDRRIIQATMKEMDRLGTSQWCGYSFSWQGNLWARAKNGARAEKALEIFSTAFCLRNSFHCNGDQSGEGYSNFTYRPFTLEGNFAFAAGVQEMLLQSYSGAIQIFPAIPEDWRDVSFKKLRAEGAFLVSAKREDGKTTEVVIHSETGSPCSLENPFDGDEFKLRGADPSSIKVAGDKLVIAMDKDQTVRLKRKAG
;
A
#
# COMPACT_ATOMS: atom_id res chain seq x y z
N TRP A 1 14.11 -2.26 -22.90
CA TRP A 1 13.12 -3.36 -22.86
C TRP A 1 11.86 -2.97 -23.61
N THR A 2 11.16 -1.92 -23.20
CA THR A 2 9.90 -1.46 -23.81
C THR A 2 9.92 -1.38 -25.33
N LYS A 3 10.84 -0.59 -25.90
CA LYS A 3 10.98 -0.46 -27.35
C LYS A 3 11.29 -1.78 -28.06
N ARG A 4 11.99 -2.71 -27.41
CA ARG A 4 12.35 -4.02 -28.00
C ARG A 4 11.18 -4.99 -27.99
N PHE A 5 10.37 -4.99 -26.94
CA PHE A 5 9.30 -5.98 -26.74
C PHE A 5 7.93 -5.48 -27.20
N TYR A 6 7.54 -4.27 -26.79
CA TYR A 6 6.24 -3.67 -27.15
C TYR A 6 6.31 -2.82 -28.42
N ASP A 7 7.50 -2.35 -28.82
CA ASP A 7 7.69 -1.35 -29.88
C ASP A 7 7.01 0.02 -29.63
N LEU A 8 6.60 0.26 -28.39
CA LEU A 8 5.91 1.48 -27.94
C LEU A 8 6.85 2.52 -27.28
N PRO A 9 6.44 3.80 -27.21
CA PRO A 9 7.15 4.84 -26.45
C PRO A 9 7.02 4.64 -24.93
N GLY A 10 7.70 5.49 -24.15
CA GLY A 10 7.68 5.43 -22.70
C GLY A 10 8.52 4.30 -22.11
N MET A 11 8.30 4.02 -20.82
CA MET A 11 9.05 3.05 -20.05
C MET A 11 8.17 2.01 -19.35
N ASN A 12 8.61 0.77 -19.46
CA ASN A 12 8.19 -0.36 -18.64
C ASN A 12 9.44 -1.19 -18.35
N VAL A 13 9.38 -2.02 -17.32
CA VAL A 13 10.47 -2.90 -16.93
C VAL A 13 10.04 -4.36 -17.00
N PRO A 14 10.97 -5.30 -17.22
CA PRO A 14 10.69 -6.71 -17.12
C PRO A 14 10.34 -7.10 -15.67
N MET A 15 9.32 -7.96 -15.45
CA MET A 15 8.87 -8.33 -14.10
C MET A 15 9.88 -9.20 -13.35
N THR A 16 10.52 -10.12 -14.07
CA THR A 16 11.64 -10.89 -13.54
C THR A 16 12.88 -10.47 -14.32
N ALA A 17 13.86 -9.90 -13.64
CA ALA A 17 15.08 -9.39 -14.27
C ALA A 17 16.33 -9.79 -13.47
N ASP A 18 17.45 -9.91 -14.18
CA ASP A 18 18.77 -10.04 -13.55
C ASP A 18 19.36 -8.66 -13.17
N LEU A 19 20.61 -8.65 -12.70
CA LEU A 19 21.31 -7.43 -12.29
C LEU A 19 21.55 -6.43 -13.44
N GLU A 20 21.43 -6.86 -14.69
CA GLU A 20 21.58 -6.01 -15.89
C GLU A 20 20.20 -5.56 -16.44
N ASN A 21 19.11 -5.81 -15.70
CA ASN A 21 17.73 -5.64 -16.14
C ASN A 21 17.36 -6.46 -17.39
N SER A 22 18.06 -7.57 -17.64
CA SER A 22 17.65 -8.52 -18.67
C SER A 22 16.52 -9.38 -18.13
N GLN A 23 15.42 -9.48 -18.90
CA GLN A 23 14.31 -10.37 -18.58
C GLN A 23 14.81 -11.81 -18.40
N ILE A 24 14.52 -12.42 -17.26
CA ILE A 24 14.80 -13.83 -16.98
C ILE A 24 13.53 -14.67 -17.16
N GLY A 25 13.63 -15.99 -17.14
CA GLY A 25 12.47 -16.86 -17.37
C GLY A 25 11.31 -16.64 -16.38
N GLY A 26 10.16 -17.21 -16.72
CA GLY A 26 8.93 -17.13 -15.92
C GLY A 26 7.73 -17.58 -16.73
N TRP A 27 6.53 -17.50 -16.13
CA TRP A 27 5.28 -17.67 -16.87
C TRP A 27 4.97 -16.41 -17.66
N HIS A 28 4.40 -16.59 -18.85
CA HIS A 28 4.27 -15.50 -19.82
C HIS A 28 3.44 -14.34 -19.27
N GLN A 29 2.38 -14.63 -18.51
CA GLN A 29 1.45 -13.59 -18.08
C GLN A 29 2.07 -12.54 -17.16
N TYR A 30 2.93 -12.94 -16.24
CA TYR A 30 3.60 -12.00 -15.34
C TYR A 30 4.92 -11.47 -15.94
N THR A 31 5.65 -12.31 -16.68
CA THR A 31 6.91 -11.94 -17.36
C THR A 31 6.69 -10.77 -18.32
N HIS A 32 5.55 -10.74 -18.99
CA HIS A 32 5.20 -9.73 -19.99
C HIS A 32 4.13 -8.73 -19.50
N SER A 33 4.03 -8.54 -18.18
CA SER A 33 3.10 -7.58 -17.59
C SER A 33 3.41 -6.15 -18.03
N GLY A 34 2.39 -5.45 -18.51
CA GLY A 34 2.45 -4.03 -18.87
C GLY A 34 2.45 -3.07 -17.67
N THR A 35 2.30 -3.57 -16.45
CA THR A 35 2.03 -2.74 -15.26
C THR A 35 3.09 -2.91 -14.16
N THR A 36 4.13 -3.72 -14.39
CA THR A 36 5.21 -3.94 -13.40
C THR A 36 5.89 -2.62 -13.00
N ALA A 37 6.21 -1.76 -13.97
CA ALA A 37 6.87 -0.48 -13.68
C ALA A 37 6.03 0.44 -12.79
N CYS A 38 4.70 0.34 -12.85
CA CYS A 38 3.77 1.08 -12.00
C CYS A 38 3.98 0.76 -10.52
N TRP A 39 4.12 -0.53 -10.17
CA TRP A 39 4.31 -0.93 -8.77
C TRP A 39 5.71 -0.50 -8.27
N LEU A 40 6.73 -0.52 -9.13
CA LEU A 40 8.03 0.05 -8.76
C LEU A 40 7.98 1.57 -8.57
N ALA A 41 7.21 2.29 -9.41
CA ALA A 41 7.02 3.73 -9.26
C ALA A 41 6.36 4.08 -7.91
N HIS A 42 5.52 3.20 -7.36
CA HIS A 42 4.98 3.36 -6.01
C HIS A 42 6.08 3.48 -4.95
N HIS A 43 7.19 2.73 -5.06
CA HIS A 43 8.32 2.87 -4.12
C HIS A 43 9.03 4.22 -4.26
N PHE A 44 9.16 4.75 -5.48
CA PHE A 44 9.74 6.08 -5.69
C PHE A 44 8.82 7.16 -5.12
N TYR A 45 7.52 7.02 -5.34
CA TYR A 45 6.52 7.90 -4.77
C TYR A 45 6.58 7.89 -3.24
N LEU A 46 6.58 6.71 -2.60
CA LEU A 46 6.72 6.61 -1.15
C LEU A 46 8.03 7.24 -0.66
N HIS A 47 9.15 7.02 -1.35
CA HIS A 47 10.41 7.67 -0.99
C HIS A 47 10.25 9.20 -0.92
N TRP A 48 9.65 9.80 -1.96
CA TRP A 48 9.36 11.23 -1.96
C TRP A 48 8.38 11.63 -0.86
N ARG A 49 7.26 10.92 -0.65
CA ARG A 49 6.29 11.25 0.40
C ARG A 49 6.90 11.26 1.79
N TYR A 50 7.85 10.35 2.05
CA TYR A 50 8.51 10.22 3.34
C TYR A 50 9.74 11.11 3.52
N SER A 51 10.35 11.62 2.46
CA SER A 51 11.50 12.55 2.52
C SER A 51 11.13 14.00 2.23
N MET A 52 10.05 14.21 1.48
CA MET A 52 9.66 15.45 0.81
C MET A 52 10.82 16.11 0.04
N ASP A 53 11.73 15.29 -0.50
CA ASP A 53 12.90 15.75 -1.25
C ASP A 53 12.49 16.24 -2.65
N ARG A 54 12.57 17.57 -2.86
CA ARG A 54 12.18 18.22 -4.11
C ARG A 54 13.12 17.91 -5.26
N ASP A 55 14.40 17.68 -5.00
CA ASP A 55 15.37 17.34 -6.05
C ASP A 55 15.14 15.90 -6.51
N PHE A 56 14.88 14.97 -5.58
CA PHE A 56 14.47 13.61 -5.93
C PHE A 56 13.16 13.57 -6.74
N LEU A 57 12.17 14.38 -6.35
CA LEU A 57 10.92 14.53 -7.10
C LEU A 57 11.21 14.90 -8.55
N LYS A 58 11.94 16.00 -8.75
CA LYS A 58 12.18 16.60 -10.07
C LYS A 58 13.08 15.74 -10.95
N ASP A 59 14.18 15.22 -10.40
CA ASP A 59 15.25 14.64 -11.19
C ASP A 59 15.13 13.11 -11.32
N ARG A 60 14.34 12.45 -10.47
CA ARG A 60 14.26 10.97 -10.41
C ARG A 60 12.84 10.43 -10.48
N LEU A 61 11.96 10.87 -9.59
CA LEU A 61 10.59 10.32 -9.51
C LEU A 61 9.74 10.75 -10.70
N TYR A 62 9.62 12.05 -10.97
CA TYR A 62 8.74 12.53 -12.03
C TYR A 62 9.14 12.01 -13.42
N PRO A 63 10.42 12.09 -13.84
CA PRO A 63 10.82 11.53 -15.13
C PRO A 63 10.57 10.02 -15.25
N TYR A 64 10.62 9.28 -14.13
CA TYR A 64 10.34 7.84 -14.15
C TYR A 64 8.85 7.54 -14.31
N ILE A 65 7.99 8.21 -13.52
CA ILE A 65 6.54 7.95 -13.54
C ILE A 65 5.87 8.51 -14.80
N SER A 66 6.33 9.65 -15.33
CA SER A 66 5.78 10.21 -16.57
C SER A 66 6.06 9.32 -17.78
N GLU A 67 7.26 8.73 -17.87
CA GLU A 67 7.59 7.75 -18.90
C GLU A 67 6.73 6.48 -18.80
N ILE A 68 6.34 6.07 -17.59
CA ILE A 68 5.38 4.98 -17.40
C ILE A 68 3.98 5.40 -17.85
N ALA A 69 3.54 6.60 -17.51
CA ALA A 69 2.24 7.13 -17.96
C ALA A 69 2.15 7.21 -19.50
N ILE A 70 3.22 7.66 -20.17
CA ILE A 70 3.33 7.66 -21.64
C ILE A 70 3.24 6.23 -22.20
N PHE A 71 3.92 5.27 -21.59
CA PHE A 71 3.84 3.87 -22.01
C PHE A 71 2.42 3.33 -21.87
N LEU A 72 1.79 3.50 -20.70
CA LEU A 72 0.42 3.05 -20.43
C LEU A 72 -0.58 3.66 -21.41
N GLU A 73 -0.49 4.97 -21.65
CA GLU A 73 -1.35 5.65 -22.62
C GLU A 73 -1.21 5.05 -24.03
N SER A 74 0.00 4.66 -24.42
CA SER A 74 0.25 4.02 -25.72
C SER A 74 -0.13 2.53 -25.78
N LEU A 75 -0.18 1.86 -24.62
CA LEU A 75 -0.49 0.43 -24.50
C LEU A 75 -2.00 0.17 -24.44
N MET A 76 -2.75 1.08 -23.80
CA MET A 76 -4.18 0.89 -23.57
C MET A 76 -4.99 1.04 -24.86
N VAL A 77 -6.11 0.32 -24.89
CA VAL A 77 -7.11 0.34 -25.96
C VAL A 77 -8.48 0.69 -25.39
N GLU A 78 -9.45 1.01 -26.24
CA GLU A 78 -10.85 1.21 -25.80
C GLU A 78 -11.62 -0.12 -25.79
N ASP A 79 -12.40 -0.35 -24.73
CA ASP A 79 -13.38 -1.43 -24.69
C ASP A 79 -14.67 -1.07 -25.47
N LYS A 80 -15.67 -1.96 -25.44
CA LYS A 80 -16.93 -1.75 -26.17
C LYS A 80 -17.80 -0.65 -25.56
N GLU A 81 -17.55 -0.33 -24.30
CA GLU A 81 -18.24 0.65 -23.48
C GLU A 81 -17.55 2.04 -23.52
N GLY A 82 -16.37 2.13 -24.16
CA GLY A 82 -15.59 3.35 -24.34
C GLY A 82 -14.60 3.65 -23.21
N HIS A 83 -14.41 2.73 -22.26
CA HIS A 83 -13.37 2.86 -21.24
C HIS A 83 -12.01 2.40 -21.76
N LEU A 84 -10.94 2.92 -21.15
CA LEU A 84 -9.59 2.46 -21.42
C LEU A 84 -9.30 1.15 -20.67
N THR A 85 -8.76 0.18 -21.39
CA THR A 85 -8.45 -1.18 -20.93
C THR A 85 -7.14 -1.68 -21.54
N LEU A 86 -6.73 -2.91 -21.20
CA LEU A 86 -5.61 -3.62 -21.83
C LEU A 86 -6.13 -4.74 -22.73
N GLU A 87 -5.51 -4.91 -23.91
CA GLU A 87 -5.81 -6.05 -24.79
C GLU A 87 -5.41 -7.39 -24.15
N LEU A 88 -4.30 -7.39 -23.41
CA LEU A 88 -3.82 -8.52 -22.63
C LEU A 88 -3.65 -8.08 -21.18
N SER A 89 -4.53 -8.57 -20.31
CA SER A 89 -4.47 -8.35 -18.86
C SER A 89 -4.36 -9.68 -18.13
N SER A 90 -3.65 -9.68 -17.01
CA SER A 90 -3.51 -10.86 -16.17
C SER A 90 -3.48 -10.48 -14.69
N SER A 91 -3.69 -11.46 -13.82
CA SER A 91 -3.46 -11.32 -12.39
C SER A 91 -2.33 -12.28 -12.02
N PRO A 92 -1.26 -11.81 -11.35
CA PRO A 92 -0.06 -12.60 -11.09
C PRO A 92 -0.38 -14.03 -10.60
N GLU A 93 0.03 -15.00 -11.42
CA GLU A 93 -0.01 -16.44 -11.15
C GLU A 93 -1.41 -17.05 -11.00
N ILE A 94 -2.49 -16.28 -11.18
CA ILE A 94 -3.84 -16.83 -11.32
C ILE A 94 -3.91 -17.61 -12.64
N HIS A 95 -4.47 -18.82 -12.60
CA HIS A 95 -4.55 -19.80 -13.69
C HIS A 95 -3.23 -20.39 -14.20
N ASP A 96 -2.12 -20.18 -13.47
CA ASP A 96 -0.78 -20.64 -13.85
C ASP A 96 -0.38 -20.22 -15.28
N ASN A 97 0.58 -20.90 -15.93
CA ASN A 97 1.01 -20.59 -17.30
C ASN A 97 0.05 -21.16 -18.37
N LYS A 98 -1.24 -20.84 -18.29
CA LYS A 98 -2.29 -21.30 -19.21
C LYS A 98 -2.94 -20.13 -19.95
N LEU A 99 -3.73 -20.43 -20.98
CA LEU A 99 -4.41 -19.39 -21.77
C LEU A 99 -5.41 -18.61 -20.92
N GLU A 100 -6.05 -19.26 -19.96
CA GLU A 100 -7.02 -18.67 -19.04
C GLU A 100 -6.41 -17.60 -18.12
N ALA A 101 -5.08 -17.56 -17.99
CA ALA A 101 -4.38 -16.51 -17.24
C ALA A 101 -4.45 -15.14 -17.92
N TRP A 102 -4.86 -15.09 -19.19
CA TRP A 102 -5.17 -13.87 -19.92
C TRP A 102 -6.67 -13.60 -19.82
N PHE A 103 -7.04 -12.63 -18.99
CA PHE A 103 -8.42 -12.32 -18.68
C PHE A 103 -9.09 -11.56 -19.83
N LYS A 104 -10.40 -11.76 -19.98
CA LYS A 104 -11.22 -11.09 -21.02
C LYS A 104 -11.50 -9.63 -20.71
N THR A 105 -11.49 -9.29 -19.43
CA THR A 105 -11.65 -7.94 -18.89
C THR A 105 -10.41 -7.62 -18.07
N ILE A 106 -10.08 -6.33 -17.95
CA ILE A 106 -8.91 -5.91 -17.18
C ILE A 106 -9.01 -6.41 -15.74
N THR A 107 -7.91 -6.94 -15.22
CA THR A 107 -7.87 -7.39 -13.84
C THR A 107 -7.79 -6.21 -12.89
N ASN A 108 -8.29 -6.38 -11.66
CA ASN A 108 -8.15 -5.37 -10.61
C ASN A 108 -6.67 -5.12 -10.25
N TYR A 109 -5.77 -6.08 -10.51
CA TYR A 109 -4.33 -5.87 -10.37
C TYR A 109 -3.82 -4.79 -11.32
N ASP A 110 -4.04 -4.98 -12.63
CA ASP A 110 -3.59 -4.03 -13.65
C ASP A 110 -4.32 -2.69 -13.52
N LEU A 111 -5.64 -2.73 -13.34
CA LEU A 111 -6.46 -1.53 -13.24
C LEU A 111 -6.06 -0.66 -12.03
N ALA A 112 -5.82 -1.26 -10.87
CA ALA A 112 -5.39 -0.51 -9.69
C ALA A 112 -4.05 0.19 -9.91
N LEU A 113 -3.09 -0.50 -10.53
CA LEU A 113 -1.77 0.05 -10.84
C LEU A 113 -1.85 1.19 -11.86
N ILE A 114 -2.69 1.05 -12.89
CA ILE A 114 -2.89 2.07 -13.93
C ILE A 114 -3.58 3.30 -13.33
N ARG A 115 -4.68 3.12 -12.58
CA ARG A 115 -5.39 4.23 -11.92
C ARG A 115 -4.46 5.00 -11.00
N TRP A 116 -3.74 4.29 -10.12
CA TRP A 116 -2.76 4.90 -9.23
C TRP A 116 -1.69 5.67 -10.00
N THR A 117 -1.17 5.12 -11.10
CA THR A 117 -0.10 5.77 -11.88
C THR A 117 -0.55 7.08 -12.50
N PHE A 118 -1.72 7.13 -13.14
CA PHE A 118 -2.20 8.37 -13.74
C PHE A 118 -2.60 9.41 -12.69
N GLU A 119 -3.23 8.99 -11.58
CA GLU A 119 -3.54 9.89 -10.48
C GLU A 119 -2.26 10.51 -9.89
N LYS A 120 -1.24 9.69 -9.60
CA LYS A 120 0.01 10.19 -9.02
C LYS A 120 0.88 10.92 -10.03
N SER A 121 0.85 10.58 -11.32
CA SER A 121 1.51 11.38 -12.35
C SER A 121 0.94 12.79 -12.40
N ALA A 122 -0.39 12.94 -12.30
CA ALA A 122 -1.03 14.25 -12.23
C ALA A 122 -0.69 15.04 -10.96
N GLU A 123 -0.70 14.38 -9.80
CA GLU A 123 -0.29 14.99 -8.52
C GLU A 123 1.13 15.55 -8.63
N LEU A 124 2.08 14.73 -9.08
CA LEU A 124 3.48 15.10 -9.15
C LEU A 124 3.76 16.16 -10.22
N ALA A 125 3.05 16.12 -11.35
CA ALA A 125 3.11 17.16 -12.38
C ALA A 125 2.65 18.51 -11.81
N THR A 126 1.55 18.50 -11.06
CA THR A 126 1.02 19.70 -10.37
C THR A 126 2.03 20.25 -9.38
N GLU A 127 2.68 19.40 -8.58
CA GLU A 127 3.70 19.85 -7.61
C GLU A 127 4.96 20.45 -8.25
N LEU A 128 5.22 20.11 -9.51
CA LEU A 128 6.28 20.68 -10.33
C LEU A 128 5.83 21.87 -11.19
N GLY A 129 4.53 22.18 -11.24
CA GLY A 129 3.95 23.24 -12.07
C GLY A 129 3.93 22.90 -13.57
N ILE A 130 3.76 21.62 -13.92
CA ILE A 130 3.67 21.11 -15.30
C ILE A 130 2.19 20.84 -15.60
N ASP A 131 1.41 21.92 -15.71
CA ASP A 131 -0.06 21.88 -15.70
C ASP A 131 -0.65 21.11 -16.90
N ASP A 132 -0.01 21.17 -18.07
CA ASP A 132 -0.45 20.48 -19.29
C ASP A 132 -0.36 18.96 -19.16
N GLU A 133 0.72 18.44 -18.57
CA GLU A 133 0.84 17.02 -18.27
C GLU A 133 -0.14 16.60 -17.16
N ALA A 134 -0.32 17.43 -16.12
CA ALA A 134 -1.29 17.16 -15.06
C ALA A 134 -2.71 17.00 -15.60
N GLU A 135 -3.16 17.92 -16.46
CA GLU A 135 -4.46 17.88 -17.11
C GLU A 135 -4.62 16.65 -18.02
N ARG A 136 -3.59 16.31 -18.80
CA ARG A 136 -3.58 15.12 -19.66
C ARG A 136 -3.75 13.83 -18.86
N TRP A 137 -2.98 13.64 -17.80
CA TRP A 137 -3.05 12.45 -16.96
C TRP A 137 -4.41 12.33 -16.26
N LEU A 138 -4.99 13.43 -15.78
CA LEU A 138 -6.35 13.43 -15.22
C LEU A 138 -7.42 13.11 -16.28
N ALA A 139 -7.26 13.58 -17.52
CA ALA A 139 -8.19 13.29 -18.60
C ALA A 139 -8.20 11.80 -18.94
N ILE A 140 -7.04 11.15 -18.97
CA ILE A 140 -6.90 9.70 -19.17
C ILE A 140 -7.48 8.93 -17.99
N HIS A 141 -7.13 9.32 -16.75
CA HIS A 141 -7.63 8.67 -15.54
C HIS A 141 -9.17 8.60 -15.50
N LYS A 142 -9.86 9.66 -15.93
CA LYS A 142 -11.34 9.72 -15.99
C LYS A 142 -11.97 8.72 -16.95
N ARG A 143 -11.20 8.17 -17.90
CA ARG A 143 -11.67 7.18 -18.88
C ARG A 143 -11.45 5.74 -18.42
N LEU A 144 -10.79 5.52 -17.28
CA LEU A 144 -10.57 4.19 -16.73
C LEU A 144 -11.85 3.70 -16.03
N PRO A 145 -12.18 2.39 -16.13
CA PRO A 145 -13.32 1.82 -15.42
C PRO A 145 -13.09 1.84 -13.91
N GLU A 146 -14.19 1.71 -13.15
CA GLU A 146 -14.14 1.57 -11.70
C GLU A 146 -13.54 0.21 -11.29
N ILE A 147 -12.93 0.16 -10.10
CA ILE A 147 -12.42 -1.11 -9.53
C ILE A 147 -13.58 -2.09 -9.35
N ALA A 148 -13.39 -3.33 -9.82
CA ALA A 148 -14.42 -4.35 -9.80
C ALA A 148 -14.69 -4.86 -8.38
N VAL A 149 -15.96 -4.80 -7.98
CA VAL A 149 -16.47 -5.25 -6.68
C VAL A 149 -17.66 -6.17 -6.92
N SER A 150 -17.76 -7.26 -6.16
CA SER A 150 -18.88 -8.21 -6.26
C SER A 150 -20.21 -7.61 -5.81
N GLU A 151 -21.31 -8.31 -6.07
CA GLU A 151 -22.63 -7.93 -5.54
C GLU A 151 -22.66 -7.93 -4.01
N GLU A 152 -21.88 -8.80 -3.35
CA GLU A 152 -21.69 -8.87 -1.91
C GLU A 152 -20.68 -7.86 -1.36
N GLY A 153 -20.03 -7.09 -2.23
CA GLY A 153 -19.17 -5.97 -1.85
C GLY A 153 -17.68 -6.29 -1.71
N PHE A 154 -17.19 -7.48 -2.04
CA PHE A 154 -15.75 -7.79 -1.97
C PHE A 154 -15.02 -7.54 -3.29
N LEU A 155 -13.71 -7.30 -3.23
CA LEU A 155 -12.88 -7.07 -4.42
C LEU A 155 -12.75 -8.35 -5.28
N LEU A 156 -13.00 -8.20 -6.58
CA LEU A 156 -12.89 -9.27 -7.56
C LEU A 156 -11.48 -9.37 -8.17
N VAL A 157 -11.17 -10.47 -8.87
CA VAL A 157 -9.93 -10.58 -9.67
C VAL A 157 -10.05 -9.78 -10.97
N SER A 158 -11.22 -9.85 -11.61
CA SER A 158 -11.64 -9.05 -12.76
C SER A 158 -13.16 -8.85 -12.69
N GLN A 159 -13.74 -8.03 -13.57
CA GLN A 159 -15.18 -7.71 -13.54
C GLN A 159 -16.09 -8.94 -13.50
N ASP A 160 -15.69 -10.04 -14.15
CA ASP A 160 -16.51 -11.25 -14.29
C ASP A 160 -16.02 -12.42 -13.43
N GLN A 161 -14.97 -12.22 -12.62
CA GLN A 161 -14.33 -13.32 -11.92
C GLN A 161 -13.90 -12.96 -10.49
N ALA A 162 -14.50 -13.65 -9.52
CA ALA A 162 -14.03 -13.72 -8.13
C ALA A 162 -12.87 -14.73 -7.99
N LEU A 163 -12.18 -14.67 -6.85
CA LEU A 163 -11.20 -15.69 -6.49
C LEU A 163 -11.95 -16.96 -6.00
N GLU A 164 -11.68 -18.12 -6.61
CA GLU A 164 -12.45 -19.35 -6.36
C GLU A 164 -12.00 -20.11 -5.10
N HIS A 165 -10.73 -20.01 -4.75
CA HIS A 165 -10.07 -20.70 -3.64
C HIS A 165 -8.98 -19.81 -3.07
N SER A 166 -8.43 -20.15 -1.90
CA SER A 166 -7.26 -19.43 -1.38
C SER A 166 -6.13 -19.40 -2.43
N HIS A 167 -5.39 -18.30 -2.51
CA HIS A 167 -4.27 -18.17 -3.43
C HIS A 167 -3.16 -17.35 -2.77
N ARG A 168 -1.90 -17.72 -2.99
CA ARG A 168 -0.75 -17.08 -2.33
C ARG A 168 -0.59 -15.59 -2.65
N HIS A 169 -1.12 -15.15 -3.80
CA HIS A 169 -1.09 -13.75 -4.23
C HIS A 169 -2.40 -13.02 -3.94
N HIS A 170 -2.29 -11.85 -3.30
CA HIS A 170 -3.40 -10.94 -3.03
C HIS A 170 -3.47 -9.81 -4.08
N SER A 171 -3.05 -10.06 -5.32
CA SER A 171 -2.91 -9.04 -6.37
C SER A 171 -4.20 -8.29 -6.72
N HIS A 172 -5.35 -8.92 -6.54
CA HIS A 172 -6.67 -8.29 -6.70
C HIS A 172 -6.97 -7.22 -5.63
N LEU A 173 -6.16 -7.16 -4.57
CA LEU A 173 -6.28 -6.22 -3.46
C LEU A 173 -5.31 -5.04 -3.56
N MET A 174 -4.58 -4.88 -4.68
CA MET A 174 -3.61 -3.80 -4.86
C MET A 174 -4.22 -2.41 -4.65
N ALA A 175 -5.48 -2.20 -5.10
CA ALA A 175 -6.22 -0.96 -4.87
C ALA A 175 -6.39 -0.64 -3.37
N TYR A 176 -6.47 -1.66 -2.52
CA TYR A 176 -6.57 -1.50 -1.08
C TYR A 176 -5.17 -1.36 -0.43
N HIS A 177 -4.34 -2.39 -0.54
CA HIS A 177 -2.95 -2.36 -0.07
C HIS A 177 -2.02 -2.91 -1.15
N PRO A 178 -0.94 -2.18 -1.51
CA PRO A 178 -0.40 -1.03 -0.79
C PRO A 178 -0.87 0.34 -1.31
N LEU A 179 -1.59 0.41 -2.45
CA LEU A 179 -1.81 1.66 -3.18
C LEU A 179 -2.76 2.65 -2.49
N GLY A 180 -3.67 2.17 -1.64
CA GLY A 180 -4.58 3.02 -0.86
C GLY A 180 -5.63 3.78 -1.68
N LEU A 181 -5.93 3.35 -2.91
CA LEU A 181 -7.03 3.88 -3.73
C LEU A 181 -8.38 3.63 -3.05
N ILE A 182 -8.53 2.44 -2.47
CA ILE A 182 -9.61 2.09 -1.55
C ILE A 182 -8.98 2.08 -0.16
N ASN A 183 -9.52 2.86 0.77
CA ASN A 183 -8.97 2.89 2.13
C ASN A 183 -10.03 3.18 3.19
N TRP A 184 -9.65 2.93 4.45
CA TRP A 184 -10.58 3.03 5.57
C TRP A 184 -11.09 4.47 5.80
N GLU A 185 -10.26 5.46 5.48
CA GLU A 185 -10.53 6.88 5.68
C GLU A 185 -11.44 7.49 4.60
N ASN A 186 -11.58 6.87 3.44
CA ASN A 186 -12.50 7.26 2.36
C ASN A 186 -14.00 7.12 2.73
N GLY A 187 -14.30 6.57 3.92
CA GLY A 187 -15.64 6.53 4.49
C GLY A 187 -16.37 5.20 4.28
N GLU A 188 -17.69 5.22 4.51
CA GLU A 188 -18.50 4.00 4.69
C GLU A 188 -18.57 3.09 3.45
N LYS A 189 -18.43 3.65 2.25
CA LYS A 189 -18.38 2.84 1.02
C LYS A 189 -17.16 1.92 1.03
N ASP A 190 -15.98 2.48 1.22
CA ASP A 190 -14.72 1.74 1.18
C ASP A 190 -14.56 0.83 2.39
N ARG A 191 -15.01 1.26 3.58
CA ARG A 191 -15.04 0.39 4.77
C ARG A 191 -15.85 -0.88 4.54
N ARG A 192 -17.02 -0.79 3.90
CA ARG A 192 -17.82 -1.97 3.55
C ARG A 192 -17.10 -2.87 2.56
N ILE A 193 -16.41 -2.30 1.56
CA ILE A 193 -15.62 -3.07 0.60
C ILE A 193 -14.48 -3.82 1.29
N ILE A 194 -13.73 -3.12 2.15
CA ILE A 194 -12.61 -3.70 2.92
C ILE A 194 -13.13 -4.82 3.82
N GLN A 195 -14.19 -4.58 4.59
CA GLN A 195 -14.76 -5.59 5.49
C GLN A 195 -15.27 -6.82 4.75
N ALA A 196 -16.00 -6.64 3.65
CA ALA A 196 -16.48 -7.75 2.82
C ALA A 196 -15.31 -8.54 2.20
N THR A 197 -14.28 -7.83 1.72
CA THR A 197 -13.06 -8.44 1.17
C THR A 197 -12.32 -9.27 2.21
N MET A 198 -12.10 -8.73 3.42
CA MET A 198 -11.41 -9.46 4.47
C MET A 198 -12.21 -10.67 4.96
N LYS A 199 -13.55 -10.57 5.01
CA LYS A 199 -14.44 -11.70 5.30
C LYS A 199 -14.35 -12.78 4.22
N GLU A 200 -14.26 -12.38 2.95
CA GLU A 200 -14.11 -13.32 1.85
C GLU A 200 -12.76 -14.05 1.88
N MET A 201 -11.68 -13.34 2.20
CA MET A 201 -10.37 -13.98 2.44
C MET A 201 -10.43 -15.02 3.56
N ASP A 202 -11.10 -14.70 4.68
CA ASP A 202 -11.33 -15.66 5.78
C ASP A 202 -12.12 -16.88 5.30
N ARG A 203 -13.12 -16.70 4.43
CA ARG A 203 -13.95 -17.78 3.86
C ARG A 203 -13.13 -18.71 2.96
N LEU A 204 -12.27 -18.14 2.11
CA LEU A 204 -11.41 -18.90 1.20
C LEU A 204 -10.31 -19.69 1.95
N GLY A 205 -9.95 -19.22 3.15
CA GLY A 205 -8.94 -19.83 4.01
C GLY A 205 -7.51 -19.58 3.51
N THR A 206 -6.56 -20.34 4.06
CA THR A 206 -5.11 -20.11 3.87
C THR A 206 -4.38 -21.28 3.24
N SER A 207 -5.10 -22.32 2.80
CA SER A 207 -4.51 -23.60 2.39
C SER A 207 -3.52 -23.49 1.22
N GLN A 208 -3.62 -22.48 0.36
CA GLN A 208 -2.68 -22.20 -0.74
C GLN A 208 -1.85 -20.93 -0.50
N TRP A 209 -1.66 -20.53 0.75
CA TRP A 209 -0.85 -19.36 1.10
C TRP A 209 0.61 -19.74 1.35
N CYS A 210 1.50 -18.78 1.15
CA CYS A 210 2.90 -18.88 1.58
C CYS A 210 3.15 -17.91 2.73
N GLY A 211 4.34 -17.94 3.34
CA GLY A 211 4.65 -17.07 4.47
C GLY A 211 4.42 -15.58 4.17
N TYR A 212 4.86 -15.08 3.01
CA TYR A 212 4.62 -13.69 2.64
C TYR A 212 3.13 -13.31 2.58
N SER A 213 2.23 -14.25 2.26
CA SER A 213 0.78 -14.02 2.25
C SER A 213 0.28 -13.63 3.65
N PHE A 214 0.77 -14.26 4.71
CA PHE A 214 0.41 -13.93 6.10
C PHE A 214 0.98 -12.57 6.51
N SER A 215 2.23 -12.27 6.15
CA SER A 215 2.80 -10.96 6.44
C SER A 215 2.06 -9.83 5.71
N TRP A 216 1.62 -10.05 4.47
CA TRP A 216 0.77 -9.10 3.74
C TRP A 216 -0.62 -9.01 4.38
N GLN A 217 -1.20 -10.13 4.82
CA GLN A 217 -2.47 -10.13 5.57
C GLN A 217 -2.39 -9.28 6.85
N GLY A 218 -1.24 -9.29 7.55
CA GLY A 218 -0.99 -8.41 8.69
C GLY A 218 -1.14 -6.93 8.33
N ASN A 219 -0.54 -6.50 7.21
CA ASN A 219 -0.69 -5.13 6.70
C ASN A 219 -2.15 -4.82 6.29
N LEU A 220 -2.84 -5.77 5.64
CA LEU A 220 -4.25 -5.62 5.26
C LEU A 220 -5.15 -5.45 6.48
N TRP A 221 -4.96 -6.22 7.55
CA TRP A 221 -5.73 -6.04 8.79
C TRP A 221 -5.36 -4.77 9.55
N ALA A 222 -4.09 -4.36 9.50
CA ALA A 222 -3.65 -3.09 10.09
C ALA A 222 -4.34 -1.89 9.40
N ARG A 223 -4.44 -1.88 8.07
CA ARG A 223 -5.19 -0.85 7.35
C ARG A 223 -6.71 -0.93 7.57
N ALA A 224 -7.23 -2.09 7.95
CA ALA A 224 -8.64 -2.30 8.31
C ALA A 224 -8.93 -1.97 9.79
N LYS A 225 -7.95 -1.37 10.51
CA LYS A 225 -8.05 -1.01 11.93
C LYS A 225 -8.32 -2.20 12.86
N ASN A 226 -7.94 -3.41 12.46
CA ASN A 226 -8.12 -4.61 13.27
C ASN A 226 -6.77 -5.13 13.79
N GLY A 227 -6.33 -4.59 14.93
CA GLY A 227 -5.03 -4.92 15.51
C GLY A 227 -4.88 -6.37 15.95
N ALA A 228 -5.94 -6.98 16.46
CA ALA A 228 -5.91 -8.39 16.88
C ALA A 228 -5.72 -9.35 15.70
N ARG A 229 -6.41 -9.10 14.58
CA ARG A 229 -6.21 -9.91 13.36
C ARG A 229 -4.86 -9.62 12.70
N ALA A 230 -4.39 -8.38 12.74
CA ALA A 230 -3.07 -8.01 12.25
C ALA A 230 -1.96 -8.72 13.02
N GLU A 231 -1.98 -8.65 14.36
CA GLU A 231 -1.08 -9.39 15.24
C GLU A 231 -1.13 -10.87 14.94
N LYS A 232 -2.33 -11.46 14.84
CA LYS A 232 -2.46 -12.90 14.62
C LYS A 232 -1.81 -13.36 13.31
N ALA A 233 -2.01 -12.62 12.23
CA ALA A 233 -1.40 -12.94 10.94
C ALA A 233 0.14 -12.85 11.00
N LEU A 234 0.67 -11.81 11.66
CA LEU A 234 2.10 -11.62 11.86
C LEU A 234 2.72 -12.69 12.78
N GLU A 235 1.99 -13.10 13.83
CA GLU A 235 2.38 -14.20 14.71
C GLU A 235 2.49 -15.50 13.92
N ILE A 236 1.48 -15.85 13.10
CA ILE A 236 1.50 -17.04 12.24
C ILE A 236 2.71 -16.99 11.30
N PHE A 237 2.98 -15.86 10.65
CA PHE A 237 4.18 -15.70 9.82
C PHE A 237 5.46 -16.02 10.62
N SER A 238 5.63 -15.39 11.79
CA SER A 238 6.86 -15.51 12.58
C SER A 238 7.08 -16.90 13.19
N THR A 239 6.01 -17.63 13.45
CA THR A 239 6.05 -18.94 14.15
C THR A 239 6.01 -20.13 13.19
N ALA A 240 5.28 -20.01 12.07
CA ALA A 240 5.10 -21.09 11.11
C ALA A 240 5.94 -20.93 9.84
N PHE A 241 6.37 -19.73 9.47
CA PHE A 241 7.06 -19.49 8.19
C PHE A 241 8.47 -18.93 8.34
N CYS A 242 8.97 -18.76 9.57
CA CYS A 242 10.36 -18.41 9.84
C CYS A 242 11.12 -19.57 10.47
N LEU A 243 12.32 -19.83 9.98
CA LEU A 243 13.24 -20.81 10.56
C LEU A 243 13.88 -20.25 11.85
N ARG A 244 14.60 -21.10 12.61
CA ARG A 244 15.26 -20.71 13.88
C ARG A 244 16.21 -19.51 13.76
N ASN A 245 16.75 -19.25 12.57
CA ASN A 245 17.59 -18.10 12.27
C ASN A 245 16.79 -16.86 11.80
N SER A 246 15.46 -16.86 11.99
CA SER A 246 14.52 -15.82 11.57
C SER A 246 14.35 -15.64 10.06
N PHE A 247 14.99 -16.47 9.23
CA PHE A 247 14.78 -16.40 7.79
C PHE A 247 13.46 -17.05 7.38
N HIS A 248 12.70 -16.30 6.59
CA HIS A 248 11.45 -16.75 6.01
C HIS A 248 11.67 -17.87 4.98
N CYS A 249 10.81 -18.87 5.03
CA CYS A 249 10.61 -19.84 3.97
C CYS A 249 9.13 -19.92 3.60
N ASN A 250 8.86 -20.12 2.32
CA ASN A 250 7.49 -20.02 1.80
C ASN A 250 6.52 -21.07 2.37
N GLY A 251 6.97 -22.29 2.68
CA GLY A 251 6.11 -23.33 3.23
C GLY A 251 5.98 -23.28 4.76
N ASP A 252 4.90 -23.85 5.27
CA ASP A 252 4.61 -24.05 6.69
C ASP A 252 5.62 -25.01 7.33
N GLN A 253 6.21 -24.56 8.44
CA GLN A 253 7.24 -25.24 9.23
C GLN A 253 6.75 -25.67 10.62
N SER A 254 5.55 -25.28 11.02
CA SER A 254 5.00 -25.62 12.33
C SER A 254 4.29 -26.98 12.31
N GLY A 255 3.70 -27.35 11.17
CA GLY A 255 2.87 -28.56 11.06
C GLY A 255 1.45 -28.37 11.59
N GLU A 256 1.05 -27.14 11.87
CA GLU A 256 -0.30 -26.77 12.37
C GLU A 256 -1.34 -26.67 11.25
N GLY A 257 -0.93 -26.82 9.99
CA GLY A 257 -1.83 -26.86 8.84
C GLY A 257 -2.29 -25.49 8.35
N TYR A 258 -1.45 -24.45 8.53
CA TYR A 258 -1.74 -23.11 8.01
C TYR A 258 -1.64 -23.04 6.49
N SER A 259 -0.83 -23.92 5.87
CA SER A 259 -0.69 -24.05 4.42
C SER A 259 -0.48 -25.50 4.00
N ASN A 260 -0.90 -25.82 2.77
CA ASN A 260 -0.56 -27.09 2.11
C ASN A 260 0.89 -27.11 1.61
N PHE A 261 1.54 -25.95 1.49
CA PHE A 261 2.94 -25.87 1.12
C PHE A 261 3.81 -26.11 2.35
N THR A 262 4.70 -27.09 2.29
CA THR A 262 5.67 -27.41 3.36
C THR A 262 7.12 -27.30 2.91
N TYR A 263 7.34 -26.79 1.69
CA TYR A 263 8.66 -26.64 1.09
C TYR A 263 9.49 -25.50 1.73
N ARG A 264 10.82 -25.54 1.58
CA ARG A 264 11.76 -24.65 2.28
C ARG A 264 12.65 -23.71 1.43
N PRO A 265 12.26 -23.23 0.23
CA PRO A 265 12.98 -22.17 -0.43
C PRO A 265 12.91 -20.91 0.44
N PHE A 266 14.08 -20.33 0.65
CA PHE A 266 14.27 -19.10 1.38
C PHE A 266 13.91 -17.91 0.49
N THR A 267 13.16 -16.95 1.02
CA THR A 267 12.85 -15.68 0.38
C THR A 267 12.74 -14.58 1.43
N LEU A 268 13.07 -13.32 1.11
CA LEU A 268 13.17 -12.24 2.10
C LEU A 268 11.92 -11.34 2.20
N GLU A 269 11.06 -11.35 1.19
CA GLU A 269 9.92 -10.44 1.09
C GLU A 269 8.97 -10.54 2.28
N GLY A 270 8.73 -11.76 2.81
CA GLY A 270 7.91 -11.95 3.99
C GLY A 270 8.49 -11.27 5.24
N ASN A 271 9.82 -11.30 5.42
CA ASN A 271 10.46 -10.63 6.55
C ASN A 271 10.30 -9.10 6.46
N PHE A 272 10.46 -8.52 5.27
CA PHE A 272 10.27 -7.09 5.06
C PHE A 272 8.79 -6.68 5.23
N ALA A 273 7.87 -7.47 4.70
CA ALA A 273 6.43 -7.24 4.85
C ALA A 273 5.97 -7.40 6.32
N PHE A 274 6.59 -8.28 7.10
CA PHE A 274 6.35 -8.39 8.54
C PHE A 274 6.77 -7.11 9.27
N ALA A 275 7.97 -6.60 8.97
CA ALA A 275 8.44 -5.35 9.57
C ALA A 275 7.55 -4.16 9.18
N ALA A 276 7.07 -4.11 7.94
CA ALA A 276 6.08 -3.14 7.49
C ALA A 276 4.75 -3.28 8.23
N GLY A 277 4.26 -4.51 8.43
CA GLY A 277 3.00 -4.79 9.14
C GLY A 277 3.03 -4.31 10.59
N VAL A 278 4.13 -4.57 11.31
CA VAL A 278 4.31 -4.03 12.67
C VAL A 278 4.31 -2.50 12.66
N GLN A 279 4.94 -1.86 11.66
CA GLN A 279 4.92 -0.40 11.56
C GLN A 279 3.53 0.14 11.23
N GLU A 280 2.79 -0.46 10.30
CA GLU A 280 1.40 -0.12 9.96
C GLU A 280 0.46 -0.26 11.16
N MET A 281 0.71 -1.19 12.09
CA MET A 281 -0.04 -1.28 13.35
C MET A 281 0.24 -0.10 14.30
N LEU A 282 1.47 0.42 14.30
CA LEU A 282 1.95 1.44 15.23
C LEU A 282 1.76 2.87 14.71
N LEU A 283 1.88 3.10 13.40
CA LEU A 283 1.88 4.41 12.75
C LEU A 283 1.36 4.30 11.32
N GLN A 284 0.32 5.08 10.99
CA GLN A 284 -0.16 5.25 9.61
C GLN A 284 -0.14 6.72 9.22
N SER A 285 0.10 7.01 7.93
CA SER A 285 0.07 8.39 7.40
C SER A 285 -0.36 8.49 5.93
N TYR A 286 -0.72 7.36 5.32
CA TYR A 286 -1.00 7.23 3.89
C TYR A 286 -2.28 7.96 3.44
N SER A 287 -3.17 8.30 4.37
CA SER A 287 -4.47 8.96 4.12
C SER A 287 -4.45 10.47 4.44
N GLY A 288 -3.25 11.08 4.44
CA GLY A 288 -3.06 12.52 4.62
C GLY A 288 -3.13 13.01 6.07
N ALA A 289 -3.29 12.12 7.04
CA ALA A 289 -3.15 12.41 8.46
C ALA A 289 -2.34 11.31 9.17
N ILE A 290 -1.48 11.71 10.09
CA ILE A 290 -0.73 10.81 10.96
C ILE A 290 -1.70 10.19 11.97
N GLN A 291 -1.71 8.87 12.09
CA GLN A 291 -2.48 8.12 13.05
C GLN A 291 -1.55 7.33 13.96
N ILE A 292 -1.77 7.42 15.27
CA ILE A 292 -0.92 6.83 16.30
C ILE A 292 -1.61 5.59 16.86
N PHE A 293 -0.92 4.45 16.80
CA PHE A 293 -1.45 3.14 17.17
C PHE A 293 -2.79 2.76 16.48
N PRO A 294 -2.93 2.95 15.16
CA PRO A 294 -4.21 2.78 14.46
C PRO A 294 -4.75 1.34 14.47
N ALA A 295 -3.89 0.35 14.70
CA ALA A 295 -4.29 -1.06 14.69
C ALA A 295 -3.43 -1.90 15.65
N ILE A 296 -3.44 -1.55 16.94
CA ILE A 296 -2.85 -2.40 17.98
C ILE A 296 -3.93 -3.25 18.66
N PRO A 297 -3.62 -4.49 19.09
CA PRO A 297 -4.53 -5.31 19.88
C PRO A 297 -4.75 -4.71 21.29
N GLU A 298 -5.87 -5.03 21.93
CA GLU A 298 -6.22 -4.49 23.25
C GLU A 298 -5.20 -4.87 24.34
N ASP A 299 -4.60 -6.06 24.24
CA ASP A 299 -3.64 -6.58 25.22
C ASP A 299 -2.28 -5.87 25.16
N TRP A 300 -2.00 -5.11 24.10
CA TRP A 300 -0.82 -4.24 24.01
C TRP A 300 -1.07 -2.95 24.80
N ARG A 301 -1.17 -3.09 26.13
CA ARG A 301 -1.47 -1.97 27.06
C ARG A 301 -0.34 -0.96 27.11
N ASP A 302 0.91 -1.43 27.14
CA ASP A 302 2.10 -0.60 27.22
C ASP A 302 2.95 -0.77 25.96
N VAL A 303 3.00 0.27 25.12
CA VAL A 303 3.69 0.25 23.84
C VAL A 303 4.39 1.58 23.62
N SER A 304 5.59 1.55 23.03
CA SER A 304 6.20 2.76 22.54
C SER A 304 7.01 2.51 21.28
N PHE A 305 7.14 3.55 20.45
CA PHE A 305 8.06 3.56 19.34
C PHE A 305 8.79 4.91 19.29
N LYS A 306 9.96 4.93 18.64
CA LYS A 306 10.79 6.12 18.50
C LYS A 306 11.16 6.33 17.05
N LYS A 307 10.96 7.56 16.58
CA LYS A 307 11.40 8.06 15.26
C LYS A 307 10.97 7.17 14.07
N LEU A 308 9.76 6.63 14.11
CA LEU A 308 9.15 6.09 12.90
C LEU A 308 8.81 7.24 11.95
N ARG A 309 8.89 7.01 10.65
CA ARG A 309 8.73 8.05 9.63
C ARG A 309 7.29 8.06 9.11
N ALA A 310 6.70 9.25 9.04
CA ALA A 310 5.38 9.50 8.45
C ALA A 310 5.50 10.37 7.19
N GLU A 311 4.50 10.29 6.31
CA GLU A 311 4.42 11.16 5.13
C GLU A 311 4.48 12.64 5.51
N GLY A 312 5.14 13.45 4.69
CA GLY A 312 5.41 14.86 4.99
C GLY A 312 6.76 15.10 5.68
N ALA A 313 7.63 14.08 5.71
CA ALA A 313 8.95 14.11 6.34
C ALA A 313 8.93 14.36 7.86
N PHE A 314 8.03 13.65 8.55
CA PHE A 314 7.95 13.68 10.01
C PHE A 314 8.60 12.46 10.65
N LEU A 315 9.36 12.68 11.72
CA LEU A 315 9.80 11.64 12.63
C LEU A 315 8.91 11.63 13.87
N VAL A 316 8.20 10.54 14.07
CA VAL A 316 7.17 10.38 15.10
C VAL A 316 7.65 9.39 16.16
N SER A 317 7.45 9.76 17.42
CA SER A 317 7.61 8.86 18.56
C SER A 317 6.33 8.93 19.38
N ALA A 318 5.85 7.82 19.91
CA ALA A 318 4.68 7.81 20.76
C ALA A 318 4.81 6.81 21.90
N LYS A 319 4.03 7.05 22.96
CA LYS A 319 3.89 6.17 24.10
C LYS A 319 2.42 5.93 24.38
N ARG A 320 2.12 4.67 24.68
CA ARG A 320 0.87 4.17 25.21
C ARG A 320 1.18 3.52 26.56
N GLU A 321 0.41 3.90 27.57
CA GLU A 321 0.49 3.33 28.91
C GLU A 321 -0.93 2.99 29.35
N ASP A 322 -1.11 1.83 29.98
CA ASP A 322 -2.41 1.35 30.45
C ASP A 322 -3.52 1.29 29.38
N GLY A 323 -3.15 1.17 28.10
CA GLY A 323 -4.10 1.15 26.99
C GLY A 323 -4.53 2.55 26.52
N LYS A 324 -3.80 3.62 26.88
CA LYS A 324 -4.08 4.99 26.40
C LYS A 324 -2.81 5.65 25.88
N THR A 325 -2.91 6.38 24.77
CA THR A 325 -1.79 7.19 24.29
C THR A 325 -1.52 8.32 25.28
N THR A 326 -0.33 8.33 25.88
CA THR A 326 0.05 9.32 26.90
C THR A 326 0.94 10.42 26.35
N GLU A 327 1.69 10.14 25.28
CA GLU A 327 2.63 11.08 24.68
C GLU A 327 2.81 10.84 23.19
N VAL A 328 2.90 11.94 22.43
CA VAL A 328 3.30 11.96 21.02
C VAL A 328 4.34 13.06 20.83
N VAL A 329 5.44 12.72 20.15
CA VAL A 329 6.52 13.63 19.79
C VAL A 329 6.68 13.60 18.27
N ILE A 330 6.62 14.77 17.64
CA ILE A 330 6.72 14.93 16.19
C ILE A 330 7.87 15.89 15.92
N HIS A 331 8.81 15.46 15.09
CA HIS A 331 9.87 16.29 14.55
C HIS A 331 9.65 16.48 13.05
N SER A 332 9.64 17.73 12.59
CA SER A 332 9.45 18.08 11.18
C SER A 332 10.79 18.34 10.52
N GLU A 333 11.14 17.58 9.47
CA GLU A 333 12.42 17.77 8.76
C GLU A 333 12.34 18.82 7.65
N THR A 334 11.13 19.23 7.24
CA THR A 334 10.92 20.16 6.13
C THR A 334 10.06 21.38 6.45
N GLY A 335 9.36 21.39 7.59
CA GLY A 335 8.42 22.47 7.95
C GLY A 335 7.06 22.35 7.25
N SER A 336 6.71 21.18 6.73
CA SER A 336 5.37 20.93 6.20
C SER A 336 4.31 21.05 7.32
N PRO A 337 3.09 21.52 7.03
CA PRO A 337 1.98 21.43 7.98
C PRO A 337 1.72 19.98 8.36
N CYS A 338 1.67 19.69 9.66
CA CYS A 338 1.43 18.34 10.18
C CYS A 338 -0.07 18.16 10.46
N SER A 339 -0.70 17.15 9.84
CA SER A 339 -2.04 16.71 10.23
C SER A 339 -1.94 15.44 11.08
N LEU A 340 -2.48 15.48 12.29
CA LEU A 340 -2.47 14.37 13.26
C LEU A 340 -3.93 14.05 13.63
N GLU A 341 -4.38 12.82 13.46
CA GLU A 341 -5.64 12.35 14.05
C GLU A 341 -5.50 12.40 15.58
N ASN A 342 -6.45 13.02 16.28
CA ASN A 342 -6.33 13.28 17.72
C ASN A 342 -6.18 11.95 18.49
N PRO A 343 -4.99 11.66 19.05
CA PRO A 343 -4.72 10.34 19.62
C PRO A 343 -5.14 10.25 21.10
N PHE A 344 -5.82 11.26 21.63
CA PHE A 344 -6.14 11.40 23.05
C PHE A 344 -7.59 11.08 23.41
N ASP A 345 -8.38 10.50 22.50
CA ASP A 345 -9.78 10.10 22.76
C ASP A 345 -10.67 11.26 23.26
N GLY A 346 -10.35 12.49 22.84
CA GLY A 346 -11.02 13.72 23.30
C GLY A 346 -10.49 14.32 24.60
N ASP A 347 -9.55 13.67 25.29
CA ASP A 347 -8.93 14.22 26.51
C ASP A 347 -8.07 15.45 26.20
N GLU A 348 -7.95 16.33 27.18
CA GLU A 348 -7.04 17.48 27.10
C GLU A 348 -5.57 17.04 27.07
N PHE A 349 -4.73 17.81 26.37
CA PHE A 349 -3.29 17.62 26.33
C PHE A 349 -2.53 18.91 26.63
N LYS A 350 -1.24 18.76 26.98
CA LYS A 350 -0.27 19.85 27.10
C LYS A 350 0.61 19.84 25.86
N LEU A 351 0.74 21.01 25.24
CA LEU A 351 1.66 21.25 24.13
C LEU A 351 3.00 21.77 24.66
N ARG A 352 4.11 21.30 24.07
CA ARG A 352 5.45 21.88 24.22
C ARG A 352 6.15 21.92 22.87
N GLY A 353 7.02 22.90 22.69
CA GLY A 353 7.83 23.05 21.47
C GLY A 353 7.17 23.84 20.35
N ALA A 354 5.91 24.27 20.52
CA ALA A 354 5.21 25.21 19.65
C ALA A 354 4.24 26.07 20.46
N ASP A 355 3.84 27.22 19.90
CA ASP A 355 2.80 28.08 20.46
C ASP A 355 1.43 27.40 20.32
N PRO A 356 0.54 27.43 21.34
CA PRO A 356 -0.82 26.87 21.21
C PRO A 356 -1.62 27.37 19.99
N SER A 357 -1.38 28.60 19.54
CA SER A 357 -2.01 29.17 18.33
C SER A 357 -1.58 28.51 17.02
N SER A 358 -0.50 27.72 17.03
CA SER A 358 -0.06 26.92 15.88
C SER A 358 -0.93 25.70 15.61
N ILE A 359 -1.79 25.31 16.57
CA ILE A 359 -2.69 24.16 16.44
C ILE A 359 -4.09 24.64 16.08
N LYS A 360 -4.63 24.08 15.00
CA LYS A 360 -6.03 24.21 14.62
C LYS A 360 -6.71 22.85 14.73
N VAL A 361 -7.86 22.81 15.39
CA VAL A 361 -8.71 21.61 15.45
C VAL A 361 -9.63 21.63 14.23
N ALA A 362 -9.57 20.57 13.42
CA ALA A 362 -10.38 20.39 12.22
C ALA A 362 -11.08 19.02 12.30
N GLY A 363 -12.29 19.00 12.87
CA GLY A 363 -12.98 17.75 13.19
C GLY A 363 -12.24 16.97 14.28
N ASP A 364 -11.85 15.75 13.97
CA ASP A 364 -11.03 14.85 14.80
C ASP A 364 -9.52 15.05 14.62
N LYS A 365 -9.09 15.95 13.72
CA LYS A 365 -7.67 16.20 13.42
C LYS A 365 -7.13 17.44 14.12
N LEU A 366 -5.86 17.35 14.52
CA LEU A 366 -5.02 18.45 14.95
C LEU A 366 -4.10 18.83 13.77
N VAL A 367 -4.29 20.02 13.22
CA VAL A 367 -3.41 20.60 12.20
C VAL A 367 -2.42 21.51 12.90
N ILE A 368 -1.15 21.12 12.86
CA ILE A 368 -0.05 21.78 13.57
C ILE A 368 0.84 22.45 12.52
N ALA A 369 0.90 23.79 12.54
CA ALA A 369 1.91 24.53 11.78
C ALA A 369 3.27 24.30 12.43
N MET A 370 4.23 23.78 11.66
CA MET A 370 5.57 23.47 12.17
C MET A 370 6.64 24.09 11.28
N ASP A 371 7.69 24.63 11.89
CA ASP A 371 8.89 25.04 11.19
C ASP A 371 9.81 23.83 10.90
N LYS A 372 10.72 24.01 9.94
CA LYS A 372 11.79 23.04 9.69
C LYS A 372 12.64 22.82 10.95
N ASP A 373 12.98 21.56 11.22
CA ASP A 373 13.72 21.07 12.38
C ASP A 373 13.02 21.29 13.74
N GLN A 374 11.76 21.75 13.74
CA GLN A 374 10.98 21.93 14.96
C GLN A 374 10.55 20.58 15.53
N THR A 375 10.57 20.47 16.86
CA THR A 375 10.02 19.32 17.58
C THR A 375 8.87 19.76 18.47
N VAL A 376 7.70 19.15 18.26
CA VAL A 376 6.51 19.35 19.06
C VAL A 376 6.26 18.11 19.92
N ARG A 377 5.82 18.32 21.17
CA ARG A 377 5.41 17.28 22.10
C ARG A 377 4.00 17.54 22.61
N LEU A 378 3.12 16.57 22.40
CA LEU A 378 1.77 16.52 22.95
C LEU A 378 1.76 15.48 24.08
N LYS A 379 1.33 15.88 25.28
CA LYS A 379 1.23 14.98 26.43
C LYS A 379 -0.18 15.01 27.00
N ARG A 380 -0.84 13.86 27.13
CA ARG A 380 -2.17 13.75 27.75
C ARG A 380 -2.13 14.37 29.16
N LYS A 381 -3.12 15.20 29.52
CA LYS A 381 -3.28 15.65 30.90
C LYS A 381 -3.83 14.46 31.70
N ALA A 382 -3.15 14.09 32.79
CA ALA A 382 -3.75 13.19 33.76
C ALA A 382 -5.00 13.87 34.34
N GLY A 383 -6.12 13.15 34.31
CA GLY A 383 -7.38 13.57 34.95
C GLY A 383 -7.30 13.56 36.47
#